data_AF-A0A369LRJ5-F1
#
_entry.id   AF-A0A369LRJ5-F1
#
_cell.length_a   1.000
_cell.length_b   1.000
_cell.length_c   1.000
_cell.angle_alpha   90.00
_cell.angle_beta   90.00
_cell.angle_gamma   90.00
#
_symmetry.space_group_name_H-M   'P 1'
#
loop_
_entity.id
_entity.type
_entity.pdbx_description
1 polymer ?
#
loop_
_entity_poly.entity_id
_entity_poly.type
_entity_poly.pdbx_seq_one_letter_code
_entity_poly.pdbx_strand_id
1 'polypeptide(L)'
;MSIVLNIPQERELARLIDYERATCSVDGELVYRCAFPYRPDDELQAELIDCGALAAKAEGKRGTIVVITSDGYSFFLERNRAERERKRREKRDARLIGLSAFFAALCVVVGFLLGRFAA
;
A
#
# COMPACT_ATOMS: atom_id res chain seq x y z
N MET A 1 -12.67 6.06 -2.09
CA MET A 1 -12.36 6.31 -0.66
C MET A 1 -11.13 5.47 -0.34
N SER A 2 -10.19 5.89 0.51
CA SER A 2 -9.08 4.98 0.85
C SER A 2 -9.56 3.97 1.89
N ILE A 3 -9.79 2.73 1.48
CA ILE A 3 -10.14 1.64 2.40
C ILE A 3 -8.94 1.28 3.27
N VAL A 4 -9.20 0.86 4.53
CA VAL A 4 -8.17 0.45 5.48
C VAL A 4 -8.41 -1.00 5.83
N LEU A 5 -7.42 -1.84 5.61
CA LEU A 5 -7.51 -3.29 5.81
C LEU A 5 -6.51 -3.75 6.87
N ASN A 6 -6.89 -4.78 7.63
CA ASN A 6 -5.99 -5.47 8.54
C ASN A 6 -5.13 -6.51 7.80
N ILE A 7 -4.09 -7.06 8.45
CA ILE A 7 -3.15 -7.99 7.79
C ILE A 7 -3.84 -9.22 7.18
N PRO A 8 -4.78 -9.91 7.86
CA PRO A 8 -5.55 -11.01 7.26
C PRO A 8 -6.34 -10.60 6.01
N GLN A 9 -7.08 -9.48 6.07
CA GLN A 9 -7.86 -8.94 4.96
C GLN A 9 -6.97 -8.59 3.77
N GLU A 10 -5.82 -7.96 4.01
CA GLU A 10 -4.85 -7.66 2.96
C GLU A 10 -4.35 -8.92 2.26
N ARG A 11 -4.00 -9.96 3.03
CA ARG A 11 -3.54 -11.24 2.45
C ARG A 11 -4.62 -11.90 1.62
N GLU A 12 -5.86 -11.88 2.10
CA GLU A 12 -6.98 -12.46 1.37
C GLU A 12 -7.30 -11.68 0.10
N LEU A 13 -7.33 -10.34 0.17
CA LEU A 13 -7.51 -9.49 -1.01
C LEU A 13 -6.39 -9.71 -2.04
N ALA A 14 -5.13 -9.83 -1.59
CA ALA A 14 -4.00 -10.16 -2.47
C ALA A 14 -4.21 -11.51 -3.15
N ARG A 15 -4.60 -12.54 -2.38
CA ARG A 15 -4.89 -13.88 -2.90
C ARG A 15 -5.97 -13.86 -3.98
N LEU A 16 -7.05 -13.11 -3.77
CA LEU A 16 -8.15 -12.98 -4.74
C LEU A 16 -7.70 -12.28 -6.03
N ILE A 17 -6.91 -11.21 -5.91
CA ILE A 17 -6.35 -10.50 -7.07
C ILE A 17 -5.38 -11.40 -7.85
N ASP A 18 -4.52 -12.13 -7.14
CA ASP A 18 -3.56 -13.03 -7.77
C ASP A 18 -4.26 -14.20 -8.47
N TYR A 19 -5.30 -14.75 -7.84
CA TYR A 19 -6.15 -15.78 -8.45
C TYR A 19 -6.83 -15.26 -9.72
N GLU A 20 -7.39 -14.05 -9.67
CA GLU A 20 -8.00 -13.43 -10.85
C GLU A 20 -6.99 -13.23 -11.96
N ARG A 21 -5.80 -12.70 -11.66
CA ARG A 21 -4.75 -12.53 -12.66
C ARG A 21 -4.30 -13.85 -13.26
N ALA A 22 -4.17 -14.91 -12.46
CA ALA A 22 -3.75 -16.21 -12.95
C ALA A 22 -4.79 -16.88 -13.86
N THR A 23 -6.08 -16.63 -13.63
CA THR A 23 -7.18 -17.37 -14.28
C THR A 23 -7.87 -16.57 -15.39
N CYS A 24 -7.96 -15.25 -15.20
CA CYS A 24 -8.74 -14.32 -16.01
C CYS A 24 -7.83 -13.46 -16.95
N SER A 25 -6.52 -13.74 -17.07
CA SER A 25 -5.60 -13.01 -17.97
C SER A 25 -5.08 -13.82 -19.15
N VAL A 26 -4.83 -13.14 -20.28
CA VAL A 26 -4.17 -13.68 -21.48
C VAL A 26 -3.08 -12.70 -21.89
N ASP A 27 -1.86 -13.18 -22.15
CA ASP A 27 -0.68 -12.36 -22.48
C ASP A 27 -0.39 -11.22 -21.49
N GLY A 28 -0.78 -11.40 -20.22
CA GLY A 28 -0.59 -10.39 -19.17
C GLY A 28 -1.67 -9.30 -19.12
N GLU A 29 -2.65 -9.34 -20.02
CA GLU A 29 -3.82 -8.45 -20.00
C GLU A 29 -5.02 -9.15 -19.36
N LEU A 30 -5.71 -8.45 -18.45
CA LEU A 30 -6.92 -8.97 -17.81
C LEU A 30 -8.08 -8.91 -18.82
N VAL A 31 -8.59 -10.08 -19.21
CA VAL A 31 -9.63 -10.20 -20.25
C VAL A 31 -11.02 -9.99 -19.67
N TYR A 32 -11.27 -10.53 -18.48
CA TYR A 32 -12.54 -10.38 -17.76
C TYR A 32 -12.32 -10.29 -16.25
N ARG A 33 -13.31 -9.75 -15.54
CA ARG A 33 -13.29 -9.74 -14.06
C ARG A 33 -13.90 -11.03 -13.55
N CYS A 34 -13.22 -11.64 -12.60
CA CYS A 34 -13.67 -12.86 -11.95
C CYS A 34 -14.83 -12.52 -10.98
N ALA A 35 -15.85 -13.38 -10.96
CA ALA A 35 -16.94 -13.34 -9.97
C ALA A 35 -16.76 -14.50 -9.00
N PHE A 36 -16.63 -14.18 -7.72
CA PHE A 36 -16.40 -15.16 -6.65
C PHE A 36 -17.74 -15.64 -6.07
N PRO A 37 -17.82 -16.89 -5.59
CA PRO A 37 -19.01 -17.36 -4.90
C PRO A 37 -19.19 -16.62 -3.57
N TYR A 38 -20.42 -16.21 -3.27
CA TYR A 38 -20.77 -15.67 -1.95
C TYR A 38 -20.78 -16.80 -0.91
N ARG A 39 -20.02 -16.62 0.17
CA ARG A 39 -19.86 -17.56 1.28
C ARG A 39 -20.21 -16.83 2.59
N PRO A 40 -21.43 -16.98 3.10
CA PRO A 40 -21.85 -16.28 4.32
C PRO A 40 -21.09 -16.75 5.58
N ASP A 41 -20.55 -17.97 5.55
CA ASP A 41 -19.77 -18.54 6.66
C ASP A 41 -18.30 -18.08 6.66
N ASP A 42 -17.85 -17.38 5.62
CA ASP A 42 -16.49 -16.88 5.50
C ASP A 42 -16.40 -15.46 6.07
N GLU A 43 -15.97 -15.38 7.34
CA GLU A 43 -15.83 -14.10 8.07
C GLU A 43 -14.94 -13.10 7.32
N LEU A 44 -13.85 -13.55 6.68
CA LEU A 44 -12.96 -12.65 5.92
C LEU A 44 -13.63 -12.07 4.69
N GLN A 45 -14.47 -12.86 4.00
CA GLN A 45 -15.23 -12.36 2.87
C GLN A 45 -16.25 -11.32 3.32
N ALA A 46 -16.95 -11.56 4.43
CA ALA A 46 -17.90 -10.61 5.00
C ALA A 46 -17.21 -9.30 5.42
N GLU A 47 -16.10 -9.38 6.15
CA GLU A 47 -15.31 -8.21 6.55
C GLU A 47 -14.80 -7.40 5.35
N LEU A 48 -14.32 -8.07 4.31
CA LEU A 48 -13.86 -7.40 3.08
C LEU A 48 -15.00 -6.71 2.33
N ILE A 49 -16.22 -7.23 2.41
CA ILE A 49 -17.43 -6.57 1.90
C ILE A 49 -17.74 -5.33 2.74
N ASP A 50 -17.72 -5.45 4.07
CA ASP A 50 -18.00 -4.34 4.99
C ASP A 50 -16.97 -3.20 4.86
N CYS A 51 -15.70 -3.53 4.63
CA CYS A 51 -14.64 -2.55 4.34
C CYS A 51 -14.73 -1.96 2.93
N GLY A 52 -15.63 -2.44 2.07
CA GLY A 52 -15.81 -1.97 0.71
C GLY A 52 -14.73 -2.43 -0.29
N ALA A 53 -13.87 -3.37 0.09
CA ALA A 53 -12.89 -3.99 -0.81
C ALA A 53 -13.57 -4.96 -1.80
N LEU A 54 -14.61 -5.63 -1.33
CA LEU A 54 -15.47 -6.53 -2.10
C LEU A 54 -16.90 -5.99 -2.14
N ALA A 55 -17.67 -6.44 -3.13
CA ALA A 55 -19.10 -6.13 -3.23
C ALA A 55 -19.89 -7.39 -3.54
N ALA A 56 -20.87 -7.69 -2.69
CA ALA A 56 -21.88 -8.71 -2.97
C ALA A 56 -22.92 -8.15 -3.96
N LYS A 57 -23.17 -8.89 -5.05
CA LYS A 57 -24.14 -8.55 -6.09
C LYS A 57 -25.07 -9.74 -6.32
N ALA A 58 -26.37 -9.48 -6.38
CA ALA A 58 -27.34 -10.49 -6.81
C ALA A 58 -27.22 -10.69 -8.33
N GLU A 59 -26.86 -11.90 -8.76
CA GLU A 59 -26.73 -12.29 -10.16
C GLU A 59 -27.89 -13.20 -10.56
N GLY A 60 -29.09 -12.61 -10.68
CA GLY A 60 -30.28 -13.27 -11.24
C GLY A 60 -30.47 -14.73 -10.79
N LYS A 61 -30.38 -15.67 -11.73
CA LYS A 61 -30.58 -17.12 -11.50
C LYS A 61 -29.42 -17.82 -10.77
N ARG A 62 -28.25 -17.18 -10.64
CA ARG A 62 -27.03 -17.78 -10.06
C ARG A 62 -26.84 -17.49 -8.58
N GLY A 63 -27.74 -16.70 -7.98
CA GLY A 63 -27.66 -16.30 -6.57
C GLY A 63 -26.75 -15.08 -6.38
N THR A 64 -26.18 -14.93 -5.19
CA THR A 64 -25.28 -13.82 -4.87
C THR A 64 -23.85 -14.16 -5.24
N ILE A 65 -23.19 -13.26 -5.97
CA ILE A 65 -21.76 -13.32 -6.29
C ILE A 65 -21.03 -12.18 -5.59
N VAL A 66 -19.72 -12.32 -5.46
CA VAL A 66 -18.84 -11.32 -4.87
C VAL A 66 -17.83 -10.88 -5.93
N VAL A 67 -17.61 -9.57 -6.05
CA VAL A 67 -16.63 -9.00 -6.99
C VAL A 67 -15.71 -8.04 -6.27
N ILE A 68 -14.47 -7.91 -6.75
CA ILE A 68 -13.52 -6.91 -6.23
C ILE A 68 -13.96 -5.52 -6.71
N THR A 69 -14.00 -4.56 -5.78
CA THR A 69 -14.39 -3.17 -6.08
C THR A 69 -13.23 -2.39 -6.68
N SER A 70 -13.47 -1.19 -7.21
CA SER A 70 -12.39 -0.30 -7.64
C SER A 70 -11.40 -0.02 -6.52
N ASP A 71 -11.93 0.19 -5.31
CA ASP A 71 -11.16 0.55 -4.13
C ASP A 71 -10.33 -0.67 -3.66
N GLY A 72 -10.86 -1.89 -3.80
CA GLY A 72 -10.10 -3.12 -3.60
C GLY A 72 -8.92 -3.27 -4.56
N TYR A 73 -9.10 -2.96 -5.85
CA TYR A 73 -8.00 -2.99 -6.82
C TYR A 73 -6.95 -1.89 -6.59
N SER A 74 -7.37 -0.69 -6.21
CA SER A 74 -6.46 0.44 -6.02
C SER A 74 -5.70 0.37 -4.69
N PHE A 75 -6.17 -0.40 -3.70
CA PHE A 75 -5.60 -0.49 -2.36
C PHE A 75 -4.07 -0.67 -2.34
N PHE A 76 -3.54 -1.70 -2.99
CA PHE A 76 -2.10 -1.95 -3.01
C PHE A 76 -1.31 -0.88 -3.77
N LEU A 77 -1.90 -0.27 -4.79
CA LEU A 77 -1.27 0.81 -5.55
C LEU A 77 -1.17 2.08 -4.69
N GLU A 78 -2.25 2.43 -4.01
CA GLU A 78 -2.33 3.58 -3.10
C GLU A 78 -1.40 3.42 -1.91
N ARG A 79 -1.37 2.23 -1.30
CA ARG A 79 -0.43 1.93 -0.21
C ARG A 79 1.02 2.07 -0.66
N ASN A 80 1.38 1.50 -1.81
CA ASN A 80 2.73 1.61 -2.36
C ASN A 80 3.11 3.07 -2.67
N ARG A 81 2.17 3.89 -3.15
CA ARG A 81 2.39 5.33 -3.36
C ARG A 81 2.63 6.04 -2.03
N ALA A 82 1.80 5.79 -1.02
CA ALA A 82 1.94 6.38 0.30
C ALA A 82 3.28 6.00 0.98
N GLU A 83 3.71 4.73 0.88
CA GLU A 83 4.99 4.28 1.39
C GLU A 83 6.18 4.95 0.68
N ARG A 84 6.11 5.11 -0.64
CA ARG A 84 7.15 5.83 -1.41
C ARG A 84 7.23 7.30 -1.03
N GLU A 85 6.10 7.95 -0.78
CA GLU A 85 6.07 9.33 -0.32
C GLU A 85 6.66 9.48 1.08
N ARG A 86 6.35 8.55 2.00
CA ARG A 86 6.98 8.52 3.33
C ARG A 86 8.49 8.36 3.24
N LYS A 87 8.98 7.38 2.47
CA LYS A 87 10.42 7.18 2.23
C LYS A 87 11.10 8.40 1.61
N ARG A 88 10.39 9.16 0.74
CA ARG A 88 10.91 10.41 0.17
C ARG A 88 11.03 11.50 1.22
N ARG A 89 10.08 11.62 2.15
CA ARG A 89 10.14 12.57 3.27
C ARG A 89 11.28 12.23 4.22
N GLU A 90 11.37 10.97 4.64
CA GLU A 90 12.47 10.47 5.50
C GLU A 90 13.87 10.74 4.88
N LYS A 91 14.02 10.53 3.57
CA LYS A 91 15.27 10.85 2.87
C LYS A 91 15.60 12.35 2.86
N ARG A 92 14.60 13.22 2.79
CA ARG A 92 14.82 14.68 2.86
C ARG A 92 15.26 15.07 4.27
N ASP A 93 14.58 14.54 5.29
CA ASP A 93 14.89 14.83 6.69
C ASP A 93 16.30 14.33 7.04
N ALA A 94 16.67 13.12 6.62
CA ALA A 94 18.01 12.57 6.82
C ALA A 94 19.10 13.43 6.13
N ARG A 95 18.83 13.96 4.93
CA ARG A 95 19.77 14.87 4.24
C ARG A 95 19.94 16.20 4.98
N LEU A 96 18.86 16.77 5.48
CA LEU A 96 18.89 18.01 6.26
C LEU A 96 19.66 17.83 7.57
N ILE A 97 19.39 16.75 8.30
CA ILE A 97 20.09 16.42 9.54
C ILE A 97 21.57 16.16 9.26
N GLY A 98 21.90 15.40 8.20
CA GLY A 98 23.28 15.13 7.82
C GLY A 98 24.07 16.39 7.44
N LEU A 99 23.46 17.31 6.67
CA LEU A 99 24.12 18.54 6.25
C LEU A 99 24.34 19.52 7.40
N SER A 100 23.36 19.63 8.31
CA SER A 100 23.50 20.47 9.51
C SER A 100 24.56 19.92 10.47
N ALA A 101 24.62 18.60 10.68
CA ALA A 101 25.66 17.96 11.48
C ALA A 101 27.06 18.17 10.87
N PHE A 102 27.19 18.05 9.55
CA PHE A 102 28.45 18.31 8.86
C PHE A 102 28.91 19.76 9.04
N PHE A 103 28.01 20.73 8.84
CA PHE A 103 28.31 22.15 9.01
C PHE A 103 28.74 22.48 10.45
N ALA A 104 28.02 21.94 11.45
CA ALA A 104 28.37 22.10 12.85
C ALA A 104 29.77 21.54 13.18
N ALA A 105 30.09 20.34 12.68
CA ALA A 105 31.42 19.74 12.86
C ALA A 105 32.52 20.61 12.22
N LEU A 106 32.25 21.17 11.03
CA LEU A 106 33.17 22.07 10.33
C LEU A 106 33.42 23.35 11.13
N CYS A 107 32.37 23.97 11.68
CA CYS A 107 32.48 25.14 12.55
C CYS A 107 33.29 24.85 13.82
N VAL A 108 33.10 23.68 14.45
CA VAL A 108 33.89 23.26 15.62
C VAL A 108 35.37 23.12 15.27
N VAL A 109 35.69 22.48 14.14
CA VAL A 109 37.08 22.32 13.68
C VAL A 109 37.72 23.67 13.37
N VAL A 110 37.03 24.56 12.64
CA VAL A 110 37.54 25.89 12.31
C VAL A 110 37.73 26.73 13.57
N GLY A 111 36.77 26.73 14.50
CA GLY A 111 36.88 27.43 15.77
C GLY A 111 38.05 26.91 16.62
N PHE A 112 38.26 25.60 16.66
CA PHE A 112 39.41 24.99 17.33
C PHE A 112 40.74 25.41 16.72
N LEU A 113 40.85 25.38 15.38
CA LEU A 113 42.06 25.80 14.68
C LEU A 113 42.37 27.29 14.90
N LEU A 114 41.35 28.17 14.78
CA LEU A 114 41.53 29.60 15.04
C LEU A 114 41.96 29.88 16.48
N GLY A 115 41.33 29.21 17.46
CA GLY A 115 41.73 29.32 18.86
C GLY A 115 43.16 28.81 19.11
N ARG A 116 43.62 27.82 18.34
CA ARG A 116 44.97 27.25 18.45
C ARG A 116 46.06 28.12 17.83
N PHE A 117 45.73 28.93 16.81
CA PHE A 117 46.67 29.82 16.11
C PHE A 117 46.62 31.26 16.61
N ALA A 118 45.53 31.69 17.23
CA ALA A 118 45.38 33.02 17.83
C ALA A 118 45.76 33.08 19.33
N ALA A 119 46.08 31.93 19.93
CA ALA A 119 46.70 31.79 21.26
C ALA A 119 48.18 31.42 21.11
#